data_AF-A0A1Q7ECN5-F1
#
_entry.id   AF-A0A1Q7ECN5-F1
#
_cell.length_a   1.000
_cell.length_b   1.000
_cell.length_c   1.000
_cell.angle_alpha   90.00
_cell.angle_beta   90.00
_cell.angle_gamma   90.00
#
_symmetry.space_group_name_H-M   'P 1'
#
loop_
_entity.id
_entity.type
_entity.pdbx_description
1 polymer ?
#
loop_
_entity_poly.entity_id
_entity_poly.type
_entity_poly.pdbx_seq_one_letter_code
_entity_poly.pdbx_strand_id
1 'polypeptide(L)'
;MSRREVPTPELRCPLCHTELERFWSYCPSCSRRLEWKDTQRETGAECAYCGWMVSDASSFCPWCGRNIQDEDSSDEPLKAPKGFKFHARCDWGCGGGVMYPMRFCPWCGRTQTWRYDHFENACPHCDRGVDDWMATCPWCGEDATGRDLIPRALRRARRLLIVSRIRDWHYRVALRPGVSGVAPRAPKVIELDRRYVTGKRRRDEISWNMLTGLLLHELGHSFLYHHWAWTRTGRFRRAFGEVRKAYRVADEHWVDFERRRIATTLTDYVSAYAATHPQEDFAETFRFYVARRGRLRELFAEFGRKRKGVPVYEKFLVLHDFVRSLRGWR
;
A
#
# COMPACT_ATOMS: atom_id res chain seq x y z
N MET A 1 21.89 -29.28 -18.75
CA MET A 1 20.49 -29.66 -18.47
C MET A 1 20.16 -29.30 -17.04
N SER A 2 19.61 -28.11 -16.81
CA SER A 2 19.12 -27.72 -15.48
C SER A 2 17.67 -28.22 -15.37
N ARG A 3 17.42 -29.19 -14.48
CA ARG A 3 16.06 -29.64 -14.17
C ARG A 3 15.30 -28.42 -13.66
N ARG A 4 14.37 -27.90 -14.46
CA ARG A 4 13.29 -27.06 -13.95
C ARG A 4 12.47 -27.95 -13.03
N GLU A 5 12.65 -27.82 -11.72
CA GLU A 5 11.72 -28.38 -10.74
C GLU A 5 10.33 -27.83 -11.07
N VAL A 6 9.44 -28.74 -11.44
CA VAL A 6 8.03 -28.43 -11.70
C VAL A 6 7.39 -28.13 -10.34
N PRO A 7 6.72 -26.97 -10.14
CA PRO A 7 6.09 -26.66 -8.86
C PRO A 7 5.05 -27.72 -8.47
N THR A 8 5.12 -28.21 -7.23
CA THR A 8 4.17 -29.19 -6.68
C THR A 8 2.76 -28.60 -6.59
N PRO A 9 1.70 -29.31 -7.04
CA PRO A 9 0.31 -28.86 -7.00
C PRO A 9 -0.24 -28.49 -5.61
N GLU A 10 0.44 -28.91 -4.55
CA GLU A 10 -0.01 -28.84 -3.14
C GLU A 10 0.07 -27.44 -2.53
N LEU A 11 0.74 -26.49 -3.20
CA LEU A 11 0.86 -25.10 -2.75
C LEU A 11 -0.08 -24.17 -3.51
N ARG A 12 -1.34 -24.59 -3.71
CA ARG A 12 -2.36 -23.74 -4.31
C ARG A 12 -3.58 -23.63 -3.41
N CYS A 13 -4.18 -22.44 -3.37
CA CYS A 13 -5.41 -22.25 -2.64
C CYS A 13 -6.52 -23.15 -3.23
N PRO A 14 -7.23 -23.94 -2.41
CA PRO A 14 -8.27 -24.83 -2.91
C PRO A 14 -9.52 -24.08 -3.43
N LEU A 15 -9.63 -22.78 -3.17
CA LEU A 15 -10.75 -21.96 -3.64
C LEU A 15 -10.43 -21.18 -4.93
N CYS A 16 -9.29 -20.49 -4.96
CA CYS A 16 -8.94 -19.59 -6.06
C CYS A 16 -7.68 -20.00 -6.83
N HIS A 17 -7.06 -21.13 -6.47
CA HIS A 17 -5.88 -21.71 -7.11
C HIS A 17 -4.61 -20.83 -7.16
N THR A 18 -4.63 -19.70 -6.45
CA THR A 18 -3.45 -18.85 -6.22
C THR A 18 -2.35 -19.66 -5.56
N GLU A 19 -1.13 -19.48 -6.04
CA GLU A 19 0.06 -20.09 -5.46
C GLU A 19 0.29 -19.58 -4.03
N LEU A 20 0.71 -20.48 -3.15
CA LEU A 20 0.86 -20.25 -1.73
C LEU A 20 2.29 -20.55 -1.30
N GLU A 21 2.78 -19.82 -0.31
CA GLU A 21 3.95 -20.27 0.44
C GLU A 21 3.51 -21.13 1.62
N ARG A 22 4.37 -22.08 2.01
CA ARG A 22 4.14 -22.92 3.21
C ARG A 22 3.91 -22.02 4.43
N PHE A 23 2.95 -22.42 5.24
CA PHE A 23 2.63 -21.80 6.53
C PHE A 23 2.05 -20.38 6.47
N TRP A 24 1.51 -19.95 5.32
CA TRP A 24 0.59 -18.81 5.29
C TRP A 24 -0.74 -19.17 5.95
N SER A 25 -1.25 -18.29 6.81
CA SER A 25 -2.52 -18.50 7.53
C SER A 25 -3.75 -18.22 6.66
N TYR A 26 -3.60 -17.36 5.67
CA TYR A 26 -4.66 -16.94 4.76
C TYR A 26 -4.17 -16.92 3.33
N CYS A 27 -5.06 -17.21 2.39
CA CYS A 27 -4.77 -17.02 0.98
C CYS A 27 -4.66 -15.51 0.67
N PRO A 28 -3.57 -15.05 0.04
CA PRO A 28 -3.35 -13.63 -0.23
C PRO A 28 -4.27 -13.05 -1.32
N SER A 29 -5.05 -13.89 -2.00
CA SER A 29 -5.97 -13.47 -3.07
C SER A 29 -7.44 -13.49 -2.62
N CYS A 30 -7.89 -14.55 -1.95
CA CYS A 30 -9.31 -14.75 -1.63
C CYS A 30 -9.64 -14.76 -0.13
N SER A 31 -8.68 -14.41 0.73
CA SER A 31 -8.79 -14.40 2.20
C SER A 31 -9.21 -15.72 2.87
N ARG A 32 -9.28 -16.83 2.13
CA ARG A 32 -9.57 -18.14 2.71
C ARG A 32 -8.52 -18.50 3.75
N ARG A 33 -8.96 -18.87 4.96
CA ARG A 33 -8.08 -19.43 6.00
C ARG A 33 -7.50 -20.75 5.53
N LEU A 34 -6.20 -20.92 5.72
CA LEU A 34 -5.43 -22.08 5.30
C LEU A 34 -5.07 -22.94 6.51
N GLU A 35 -5.05 -24.25 6.28
CA GLU A 35 -4.64 -25.27 7.25
C GLU A 35 -3.51 -26.09 6.66
N TRP A 36 -2.44 -26.28 7.42
CA TRP A 36 -1.24 -27.02 6.99
C TRP A 36 -1.17 -28.34 7.75
N LYS A 37 -2.08 -29.26 7.41
CA LYS A 37 -2.16 -30.60 7.99
C LYS A 37 -0.98 -31.47 7.56
N ASP A 38 -0.63 -32.46 8.36
CA ASP A 38 0.45 -33.40 8.06
C ASP A 38 -0.04 -34.56 7.18
N THR A 39 -0.64 -34.22 6.04
CA THR A 39 -1.27 -35.20 5.14
C THR A 39 -0.31 -36.24 4.58
N GLN A 40 0.98 -35.89 4.48
CA GLN A 40 2.04 -36.77 4.02
C GLN A 40 2.78 -37.49 5.16
N ARG A 41 2.37 -37.28 6.42
CA ARG A 41 3.04 -37.81 7.62
C ARG A 41 4.52 -37.45 7.69
N GLU A 42 4.87 -36.21 7.31
CA GLU A 42 6.24 -35.68 7.37
C GLU A 42 6.72 -35.57 8.82
N THR A 43 5.85 -35.15 9.74
CA THR A 43 6.18 -34.89 11.14
C THR A 43 5.59 -35.90 12.09
N GLY A 44 4.51 -36.58 11.72
CA GLY A 44 3.78 -37.53 12.53
C GLY A 44 2.73 -36.90 13.45
N ALA A 45 2.68 -35.57 13.52
CA ALA A 45 1.97 -34.85 14.58
C ALA A 45 1.21 -33.63 14.06
N GLU A 46 0.01 -33.41 14.61
CA GLU A 46 -0.81 -32.22 14.34
C GLU A 46 -1.26 -31.57 15.65
N CYS A 47 -1.24 -30.24 15.70
CA CYS A 47 -1.74 -29.53 16.86
C CYS A 47 -3.26 -29.68 16.98
N ALA A 48 -3.75 -30.27 18.07
CA ALA A 48 -5.18 -30.43 18.33
C ALA A 48 -6.00 -29.12 18.33
N TYR A 49 -5.35 -27.97 18.50
CA TYR A 49 -6.02 -26.67 18.59
C TYR A 49 -6.11 -25.91 17.26
N CYS A 50 -5.07 -25.96 16.42
CA CYS A 50 -5.06 -25.24 15.14
C CYS A 50 -5.05 -26.15 13.92
N GLY A 51 -4.87 -27.46 14.10
CA GLY A 51 -4.83 -28.46 13.02
C GLY A 51 -3.59 -28.36 12.12
N TRP A 52 -2.57 -27.61 12.53
CA TRP A 52 -1.33 -27.50 11.74
C TRP A 52 -0.34 -28.56 12.20
N MET A 53 0.44 -29.07 11.25
CA MET A 53 1.54 -29.98 11.50
C MET A 53 2.50 -29.40 12.53
N VAL A 54 2.84 -30.19 13.54
CA VAL A 54 3.81 -29.89 14.59
C VAL A 54 4.80 -31.04 14.70
N SER A 55 5.75 -30.97 15.60
CA SER A 55 6.61 -32.11 15.95
C SER A 55 6.19 -32.64 17.32
N ASP A 56 6.16 -33.96 17.51
CA ASP A 56 5.86 -34.60 18.82
C ASP A 56 6.78 -34.08 19.92
N ALA A 57 8.04 -33.83 19.59
CA ALA A 57 8.99 -33.23 20.54
C ALA A 57 8.63 -31.82 21.04
N SER A 58 7.69 -31.09 20.44
CA SER A 58 7.44 -29.67 20.77
C SER A 58 6.51 -29.50 21.97
N SER A 59 6.96 -28.82 23.04
CA SER A 59 6.08 -28.50 24.19
C SER A 59 5.03 -27.43 23.88
N PHE A 60 5.30 -26.55 22.90
CA PHE A 60 4.38 -25.50 22.46
C PHE A 60 4.15 -25.54 20.95
N CYS A 61 2.93 -25.27 20.53
CA CYS A 61 2.62 -25.16 19.11
C CYS A 61 3.31 -23.92 18.51
N PRO A 62 4.21 -24.06 17.53
CA PRO A 62 4.94 -22.93 16.96
C PRO A 62 4.06 -21.96 16.15
N TRP A 63 2.81 -22.35 15.87
CA TRP A 63 1.87 -21.60 15.05
C TRP A 63 0.83 -20.83 15.88
N CYS A 64 0.23 -21.49 16.87
CA CYS A 64 -0.82 -20.91 17.72
C CYS A 64 -0.37 -20.58 19.15
N GLY A 65 0.82 -21.03 19.58
CA GLY A 65 1.42 -20.72 20.88
C GLY A 65 0.82 -21.46 22.06
N ARG A 66 -0.17 -22.34 21.87
CA ARG A 66 -0.72 -23.15 22.94
C ARG A 66 0.28 -24.20 23.39
N ASN A 67 0.27 -24.50 24.69
CA ASN A 67 0.96 -25.65 25.24
C ASN A 67 0.30 -26.93 24.67
N ILE A 68 1.13 -27.78 24.07
CA ILE A 68 0.75 -29.06 23.47
C ILE A 68 1.60 -30.20 24.06
N GLN A 69 2.28 -29.95 25.18
CA GLN A 69 3.17 -30.89 25.83
C GLN A 69 2.44 -32.18 26.21
N ASP A 70 3.09 -33.28 25.87
CA ASP A 70 2.68 -34.65 26.16
C ASP A 70 3.91 -35.49 26.59
N GLU A 71 3.75 -36.82 26.63
CA GLU A 71 4.80 -37.74 27.04
C GLU A 71 5.98 -37.81 26.06
N ASP A 72 5.77 -37.47 24.78
CA ASP A 72 6.80 -37.50 23.73
C ASP A 72 7.51 -36.14 23.56
N SER A 73 7.01 -35.11 24.22
CA SER A 73 7.56 -33.76 24.21
C SER A 73 8.88 -33.66 24.97
N SER A 74 9.78 -32.78 24.52
CA SER A 74 11.08 -32.53 25.16
C SER A 74 11.12 -31.15 25.79
N ASP A 75 11.48 -31.09 27.08
CA ASP A 75 11.73 -29.82 27.78
C ASP A 75 13.01 -29.12 27.29
N GLU A 76 13.93 -29.87 26.69
CA GLU A 76 15.18 -29.34 26.15
C GLU A 76 15.11 -29.12 24.63
N PRO A 77 15.70 -28.01 24.11
CA PRO A 77 15.88 -27.77 22.69
C PRO A 77 16.60 -28.90 21.94
N LEU A 78 15.88 -29.56 21.04
CA LEU A 78 16.45 -30.57 20.16
C LEU A 78 16.92 -29.99 18.82
N LYS A 79 17.60 -30.84 18.03
CA LYS A 79 17.86 -30.58 16.60
C LYS A 79 16.54 -30.48 15.84
N ALA A 80 16.60 -29.90 14.64
CA ALA A 80 15.42 -29.75 13.79
C ALA A 80 14.74 -31.11 13.54
N PRO A 81 13.46 -31.27 13.93
CA PRO A 81 12.71 -32.49 13.66
C PRO A 81 12.40 -32.61 12.17
N LYS A 82 11.97 -33.81 11.73
CA LYS A 82 11.54 -34.03 10.35
C LYS A 82 10.45 -33.02 9.96
N GLY A 83 10.45 -32.56 8.71
CA GLY A 83 9.53 -31.53 8.22
C GLY A 83 9.90 -30.08 8.62
N PHE A 84 10.84 -29.88 9.55
CA PHE A 84 11.26 -28.56 10.01
C PHE A 84 12.71 -28.24 9.66
N LYS A 85 13.00 -26.96 9.40
CA LYS A 85 14.35 -26.47 9.08
C LYS A 85 14.72 -25.32 10.00
N PHE A 86 15.17 -25.62 11.21
CA PHE A 86 15.52 -24.60 12.22
C PHE A 86 16.79 -23.82 11.82
N HIS A 87 16.60 -22.75 11.06
CA HIS A 87 17.67 -21.88 10.55
C HIS A 87 17.93 -20.66 11.45
N ALA A 88 17.17 -20.51 12.53
CA ALA A 88 17.36 -19.44 13.52
C ALA A 88 17.25 -19.99 14.94
N ARG A 89 17.66 -19.17 15.91
CA ARG A 89 17.56 -19.46 17.35
C ARG A 89 16.45 -18.62 17.96
N CYS A 90 15.89 -19.11 19.07
CA CYS A 90 14.85 -18.41 19.81
C CYS A 90 15.32 -17.02 20.27
N ASP A 91 14.54 -15.99 19.96
CA ASP A 91 14.81 -14.60 20.32
C ASP A 91 14.96 -14.39 21.84
N TRP A 92 14.36 -15.27 22.63
CA TRP A 92 14.31 -15.18 24.10
C TRP A 92 15.39 -16.01 24.80
N GLY A 93 16.36 -16.54 24.06
CA GLY A 93 17.55 -17.17 24.65
C GLY A 93 17.31 -18.55 25.27
N CYS A 94 16.19 -19.22 25.00
CA CYS A 94 15.96 -20.57 25.53
C CYS A 94 16.80 -21.67 24.84
N GLY A 95 17.71 -21.33 23.92
CA GLY A 95 18.52 -22.28 23.14
C GLY A 95 17.79 -22.96 21.98
N GLY A 96 16.45 -22.92 21.99
CA GLY A 96 15.53 -23.44 20.99
C GLY A 96 15.86 -23.08 19.54
N GLY A 97 15.83 -24.06 18.64
CA GLY A 97 15.80 -23.81 17.20
C GLY A 97 14.39 -23.37 16.74
N VAL A 98 14.32 -22.45 15.79
CA VAL A 98 13.08 -21.96 15.16
C VAL A 98 13.27 -21.80 13.66
N MET A 99 12.16 -21.78 12.90
CA MET A 99 12.17 -21.53 11.46
C MET A 99 11.14 -20.48 11.05
N TYR A 100 11.46 -19.69 10.03
CA TYR A 100 10.48 -18.84 9.37
C TYR A 100 9.32 -19.69 8.82
N PRO A 101 8.03 -19.27 8.96
CA PRO A 101 7.52 -18.08 9.63
C PRO A 101 6.91 -18.37 11.03
N MET A 102 7.50 -19.27 11.83
CA MET A 102 6.96 -19.67 13.14
C MET A 102 6.67 -18.46 14.03
N ARG A 103 5.48 -18.41 14.62
CA ARG A 103 5.06 -17.28 15.47
C ARG A 103 5.56 -17.41 16.90
N PHE A 104 5.75 -18.64 17.35
CA PHE A 104 6.12 -18.97 18.73
C PHE A 104 7.27 -19.98 18.70
N CYS A 105 8.13 -19.91 19.71
CA CYS A 105 9.15 -20.93 19.92
C CYS A 105 8.47 -22.24 20.34
N PRO A 106 8.79 -23.38 19.72
CA PRO A 106 8.18 -24.66 20.09
C PRO A 106 8.60 -25.16 21.47
N TRP A 107 9.62 -24.55 22.09
CA TRP A 107 10.18 -24.98 23.38
C TRP A 107 9.69 -24.12 24.54
N CYS A 108 9.77 -22.79 24.42
CA CYS A 108 9.39 -21.88 25.51
C CYS A 108 8.06 -21.15 25.28
N GLY A 109 7.40 -21.37 24.14
CA GLY A 109 6.13 -20.74 23.80
C GLY A 109 6.18 -19.23 23.53
N ARG A 110 7.35 -18.59 23.65
CA ARG A 110 7.48 -17.13 23.46
C ARG A 110 7.46 -16.73 21.99
N THR A 111 6.91 -15.55 21.71
CA THR A 111 6.76 -15.02 20.36
C THR A 111 8.11 -14.79 19.68
N GLN A 112 8.19 -15.12 18.39
CA GLN A 112 9.36 -14.89 17.55
C GLN A 112 9.14 -13.73 16.60
N THR A 113 10.22 -13.03 16.28
CA THR A 113 10.27 -11.90 15.37
C THR A 113 10.99 -12.31 14.09
N TRP A 114 10.43 -11.93 12.94
CA TRP A 114 11.04 -12.21 11.65
C TRP A 114 11.25 -10.92 10.87
N ARG A 115 12.36 -10.89 10.13
CA ARG A 115 12.56 -9.91 9.06
C ARG A 115 11.82 -10.38 7.82
N TYR A 116 11.20 -9.44 7.13
CA TYR A 116 10.37 -9.68 5.96
C TYR A 116 10.98 -9.03 4.71
N ASP A 117 12.32 -9.02 4.64
CA ASP A 117 13.08 -8.25 3.65
C ASP A 117 12.88 -8.72 2.20
N HIS A 118 12.29 -9.90 1.99
CA HIS A 118 11.95 -10.45 0.67
C HIS A 118 10.59 -9.98 0.14
N PHE A 119 9.76 -9.35 0.98
CA PHE A 119 8.50 -8.76 0.56
C PHE A 119 8.71 -7.32 0.10
N GLU A 120 7.90 -6.90 -0.87
CA GLU A 120 7.95 -5.51 -1.36
C GLU A 120 7.54 -4.50 -0.28
N ASN A 121 6.68 -4.91 0.66
CA ASN A 121 6.03 -4.00 1.59
C ASN A 121 5.60 -4.66 2.92
N ALA A 122 5.07 -3.85 3.84
CA ALA A 122 4.50 -4.30 5.11
C ALA A 122 2.98 -4.11 5.17
N CYS A 123 2.28 -5.07 5.77
CA CYS A 123 0.85 -5.00 6.01
C CYS A 123 0.53 -3.87 6.99
N PRO A 124 -0.44 -2.99 6.69
CA PRO A 124 -0.80 -1.88 7.58
C PRO A 124 -1.53 -2.29 8.86
N HIS A 125 -1.95 -3.57 8.95
CA HIS A 125 -2.66 -4.11 10.12
C HIS A 125 -1.76 -4.87 11.10
N CYS A 126 -0.73 -5.57 10.61
CA CYS A 126 0.09 -6.44 11.45
C CYS A 126 1.59 -6.31 11.24
N ASP A 127 2.04 -5.35 10.41
CA ASP A 127 3.45 -5.03 10.14
C ASP A 127 4.31 -6.16 9.55
N ARG A 128 3.70 -7.26 9.12
CA ARG A 128 4.39 -8.37 8.44
C ARG A 128 4.45 -8.15 6.94
N GLY A 129 5.43 -8.78 6.28
CA GLY A 129 5.67 -8.63 4.85
C GLY A 129 4.48 -9.02 3.96
N VAL A 130 4.21 -8.21 2.94
CA VAL A 130 3.22 -8.43 1.88
C VAL A 130 3.70 -7.83 0.57
N ASP A 131 3.34 -8.43 -0.56
CA ASP A 131 3.62 -7.88 -1.89
C ASP A 131 2.47 -6.99 -2.39
N ASP A 132 2.76 -6.15 -3.39
CA ASP A 132 1.81 -5.15 -3.90
C ASP A 132 0.55 -5.73 -4.52
N TRP A 133 0.67 -6.94 -5.05
CA TRP A 133 -0.43 -7.62 -5.73
C TRP A 133 -1.35 -8.39 -4.77
N MET A 134 -0.90 -8.67 -3.54
CA MET A 134 -1.71 -9.34 -2.53
C MET A 134 -2.92 -8.49 -2.15
N ALA A 135 -4.11 -9.06 -2.24
CA ALA A 135 -5.35 -8.41 -1.81
C ALA A 135 -5.54 -8.57 -0.29
N THR A 136 -5.08 -9.70 0.25
CA THR A 136 -5.21 -10.08 1.65
C THR A 136 -3.83 -10.35 2.24
N CYS A 137 -3.62 -9.95 3.48
CA CYS A 137 -2.43 -10.27 4.23
C CYS A 137 -2.44 -11.76 4.58
N PRO A 138 -1.44 -12.56 4.15
CA PRO A 138 -1.41 -13.99 4.41
C PRO A 138 -1.25 -14.33 5.90
N TRP A 139 -0.91 -13.33 6.73
CA TRP A 139 -0.65 -13.51 8.15
C TRP A 139 -1.84 -13.21 9.05
N CYS A 140 -2.55 -12.10 8.81
CA CYS A 140 -3.67 -11.65 9.64
C CYS A 140 -5.04 -11.78 8.96
N GLY A 141 -5.10 -11.98 7.64
CA GLY A 141 -6.36 -12.12 6.90
C GLY A 141 -7.05 -10.81 6.55
N GLU A 142 -6.49 -9.67 6.98
CA GLU A 142 -6.99 -8.33 6.64
C GLU A 142 -6.51 -7.86 5.26
N ASP A 143 -7.07 -6.76 4.76
CA ASP A 143 -6.66 -6.14 3.48
C ASP A 143 -5.18 -5.74 3.51
N ALA A 144 -4.37 -6.37 2.64
CA ALA A 144 -2.92 -6.14 2.57
C ALA A 144 -2.56 -4.73 2.05
N THR A 145 -3.51 -4.05 1.40
CA THR A 145 -3.32 -2.70 0.86
C THR A 145 -3.74 -1.61 1.85
N GLY A 146 -4.53 -1.93 2.86
CA GLY A 146 -5.07 -0.95 3.81
C GLY A 146 -6.17 -0.04 3.25
N ARG A 147 -6.81 -0.41 2.13
CA ARG A 147 -7.91 0.39 1.56
C ARG A 147 -9.14 0.38 2.47
N ASP A 148 -9.34 -0.71 3.19
CA ASP A 148 -10.31 -0.87 4.27
C ASP A 148 -10.12 0.13 5.42
N LEU A 149 -8.90 0.65 5.62
CA LEU A 149 -8.59 1.68 6.61
C LEU A 149 -8.93 3.10 6.14
N ILE A 150 -9.01 3.35 4.83
CA ILE A 150 -9.31 4.68 4.25
C ILE A 150 -10.58 4.78 3.39
N PRO A 151 -11.70 4.11 3.74
CA PRO A 151 -12.83 3.96 2.84
C PRO A 151 -13.56 5.29 2.57
N ARG A 152 -13.51 6.24 3.51
CA ARG A 152 -14.12 7.57 3.34
C ARG A 152 -13.38 8.42 2.31
N ALA A 153 -12.04 8.44 2.36
CA ALA A 153 -11.22 9.15 1.39
C ALA A 153 -11.38 8.56 -0.02
N LEU A 154 -11.35 7.22 -0.13
CA LEU A 154 -11.54 6.51 -1.41
C LEU A 154 -12.91 6.83 -2.04
N ARG A 155 -14.01 6.73 -1.26
CA ARG A 155 -15.35 7.07 -1.76
C ARG A 155 -15.44 8.53 -2.21
N ARG A 156 -14.83 9.45 -1.46
CA ARG A 156 -14.85 10.87 -1.78
C ARG A 156 -14.06 11.18 -3.05
N ALA A 157 -12.85 10.64 -3.20
CA ALA A 157 -12.03 10.81 -4.40
C ALA A 157 -12.76 10.27 -5.65
N ARG A 158 -13.32 9.05 -5.57
CA ARG A 158 -14.13 8.47 -6.66
C ARG A 158 -15.29 9.37 -7.06
N ARG A 159 -16.06 9.88 -6.10
CA ARG A 159 -17.16 10.82 -6.38
C ARG A 159 -16.67 12.07 -7.09
N LEU A 160 -15.55 12.64 -6.67
CA LEU A 160 -14.99 13.86 -7.26
C LEU A 160 -14.47 13.63 -8.69
N LEU A 161 -13.86 12.47 -8.97
CA LEU A 161 -13.48 12.07 -10.33
C LEU A 161 -14.69 11.94 -11.24
N ILE A 162 -15.79 11.32 -10.76
CA ILE A 162 -17.06 11.20 -11.49
C ILE A 162 -17.64 12.58 -11.82
N VAL A 163 -17.71 13.49 -10.83
CA VAL A 163 -18.17 14.88 -11.06
C VAL A 163 -17.27 15.62 -12.05
N SER A 164 -15.98 15.28 -12.06
CA SER A 164 -15.00 15.77 -13.02
C SER A 164 -15.07 15.11 -14.39
N ARG A 165 -15.95 14.12 -14.53
CA ARG A 165 -16.09 13.19 -15.67
C ARG A 165 -14.71 12.79 -16.20
N ILE A 166 -13.86 12.36 -15.27
CA ILE A 166 -12.62 11.64 -15.50
C ILE A 166 -12.94 10.17 -15.23
N ARG A 167 -12.67 9.31 -16.21
CA ARG A 167 -12.93 7.87 -16.07
C ARG A 167 -11.94 7.27 -15.07
N ASP A 168 -12.37 6.25 -14.34
CA ASP A 168 -11.46 5.43 -13.54
C ASP A 168 -10.51 4.68 -14.49
N TRP A 169 -9.22 4.65 -14.18
CA TRP A 169 -8.20 3.94 -14.97
C TRP A 169 -7.68 2.68 -14.26
N HIS A 170 -8.49 2.14 -13.34
CA HIS A 170 -8.20 0.97 -12.52
C HIS A 170 -6.95 1.14 -11.65
N TYR A 171 -6.85 2.30 -10.99
CA TYR A 171 -5.79 2.56 -10.03
C TYR A 171 -5.98 1.75 -8.74
N ARG A 172 -4.87 1.37 -8.12
CA ARG A 172 -4.80 0.68 -6.83
C ARG A 172 -4.18 1.63 -5.82
N VAL A 173 -4.79 1.73 -4.64
CA VAL A 173 -4.25 2.53 -3.53
C VAL A 173 -3.66 1.57 -2.50
N ALA A 174 -2.45 1.86 -2.01
CA ALA A 174 -1.78 1.09 -0.98
C ALA A 174 -1.28 2.02 0.14
N LEU A 175 -1.52 1.64 1.40
CA LEU A 175 -0.98 2.30 2.58
C LEU A 175 0.38 1.69 2.92
N ARG A 176 1.45 2.46 2.74
CA ARG A 176 2.83 1.99 2.91
C ARG A 176 3.58 2.82 3.95
N PRO A 177 4.57 2.26 4.66
CA PRO A 177 5.51 3.08 5.42
C PRO A 177 6.37 3.91 4.47
N GLY A 178 6.60 5.20 4.77
CA GLY A 178 7.50 6.04 3.97
C GLY A 178 6.84 7.31 3.47
N VAL A 179 7.12 7.69 2.22
CA VAL A 179 6.59 8.91 1.59
C VAL A 179 5.46 8.53 0.63
N SER A 180 4.44 9.38 0.53
CA SER A 180 3.35 9.18 -0.45
C SER A 180 3.83 9.49 -1.85
N GLY A 181 3.35 8.77 -2.85
CA GLY A 181 3.87 8.94 -4.21
C GLY A 181 3.24 8.02 -5.25
N VAL A 182 3.66 8.26 -6.50
CA VAL A 182 3.38 7.39 -7.64
C VAL A 182 4.68 7.21 -8.43
N ALA A 183 5.07 5.96 -8.67
CA ALA A 183 6.24 5.67 -9.48
C ALA A 183 5.88 5.72 -10.99
N PRO A 184 6.66 6.39 -11.85
CA PRO A 184 6.42 6.42 -13.30
C PRO A 184 6.37 5.03 -13.96
N ARG A 185 7.10 4.05 -13.40
CA ARG A 185 7.13 2.65 -13.86
C ARG A 185 5.86 1.86 -13.49
N ALA A 186 5.13 2.32 -12.48
CA ALA A 186 3.92 1.68 -11.96
C ALA A 186 2.83 2.74 -11.71
N PRO A 187 2.40 3.50 -12.73
CA PRO A 187 1.59 4.70 -12.54
C PRO A 187 0.17 4.42 -12.01
N LYS A 188 -0.25 3.15 -11.98
CA LYS A 188 -1.53 2.72 -11.41
C LYS A 188 -1.48 2.46 -9.91
N VAL A 189 -0.30 2.38 -9.31
CA VAL A 189 -0.13 2.15 -7.87
C VAL A 189 0.05 3.50 -7.19
N ILE A 190 -0.89 3.82 -6.30
CA ILE A 190 -0.92 5.06 -5.53
C ILE A 190 -0.53 4.73 -4.10
N GLU A 191 0.65 5.16 -3.68
CA GLU A 191 1.15 4.93 -2.34
C GLU A 191 0.81 6.12 -1.45
N LEU A 192 0.19 5.84 -0.31
CA LEU A 192 -0.05 6.83 0.72
C LEU A 192 0.67 6.40 1.99
N ASP A 193 1.31 7.35 2.67
CA ASP A 193 1.99 7.08 3.92
C ASP A 193 0.97 6.64 4.98
N ARG A 194 1.16 5.42 5.47
CA ARG A 194 0.27 4.81 6.46
C ARG A 194 0.26 5.58 7.77
N ARG A 195 1.29 6.38 8.11
CA ARG A 195 1.35 7.19 9.35
C ARG A 195 0.19 8.16 9.52
N TYR A 196 -0.48 8.54 8.42
CA TYR A 196 -1.69 9.37 8.47
C TYR A 196 -2.93 8.62 9.01
N VAL A 197 -2.86 7.30 9.13
CA VAL A 197 -3.98 6.40 9.43
C VAL A 197 -3.64 5.48 10.59
N THR A 198 -2.51 4.76 10.50
CA THR A 198 -2.04 3.81 11.51
C THR A 198 -1.55 4.54 12.75
N GLY A 199 -1.85 4.01 13.94
CA GLY A 199 -1.49 4.62 15.24
C GLY A 199 -2.51 5.63 15.78
N LYS A 200 -3.56 5.96 15.01
CA LYS A 200 -4.71 6.73 15.49
C LYS A 200 -5.63 5.83 16.32
N ARG A 201 -6.00 6.25 17.53
CA ARG A 201 -6.84 5.42 18.42
C ARG A 201 -8.30 5.43 17.98
N ARG A 202 -8.75 6.55 17.41
CA ARG A 202 -10.10 6.70 16.89
C ARG A 202 -10.12 7.20 15.45
N ARG A 203 -11.15 6.79 14.69
CA ARG A 203 -11.32 7.14 13.26
C ARG A 203 -11.57 8.64 13.01
N ASP A 204 -11.96 9.41 14.01
CA ASP A 204 -12.14 10.85 13.93
C ASP A 204 -10.85 11.65 14.09
N GLU A 205 -9.78 11.03 14.61
CA GLU A 205 -8.43 11.61 14.61
C GLU A 205 -7.81 11.63 13.20
N ILE A 206 -8.39 10.87 12.26
CA ILE A 206 -7.97 10.83 10.87
C ILE A 206 -8.52 12.06 10.14
N SER A 207 -7.62 12.90 9.62
CA SER A 207 -7.99 14.05 8.78
C SER A 207 -8.40 13.57 7.38
N TRP A 208 -9.68 13.18 7.25
CA TRP A 208 -10.23 12.66 5.99
C TRP A 208 -10.14 13.64 4.81
N ASN A 209 -10.17 14.94 5.09
CA ASN A 209 -10.01 15.98 4.08
C ASN A 209 -8.57 16.02 3.55
N MET A 210 -7.58 15.93 4.44
CA MET A 210 -6.17 15.83 4.06
C MET A 210 -5.94 14.58 3.22
N LEU A 211 -6.37 13.40 3.68
CA LEU A 211 -6.18 12.15 2.93
C LEU A 211 -6.84 12.18 1.55
N THR A 212 -8.02 12.80 1.44
CA THR A 212 -8.67 12.98 0.13
C THR A 212 -7.84 13.93 -0.75
N GLY A 213 -7.28 15.00 -0.18
CA GLY A 213 -6.43 15.95 -0.90
C GLY A 213 -5.16 15.28 -1.41
N LEU A 214 -4.44 14.58 -0.53
CA LEU A 214 -3.24 13.82 -0.85
C LEU A 214 -3.53 12.75 -1.92
N LEU A 215 -4.59 11.95 -1.75
CA LEU A 215 -4.97 10.96 -2.76
C LEU A 215 -5.24 11.61 -4.13
N LEU A 216 -5.92 12.74 -4.18
CA LEU A 216 -6.17 13.45 -5.43
C LEU A 216 -4.91 14.07 -6.03
N HIS A 217 -3.94 14.47 -5.19
CA HIS A 217 -2.63 14.93 -5.64
C HIS A 217 -1.88 13.79 -6.33
N GLU A 218 -1.76 12.63 -5.67
CA GLU A 218 -1.07 11.46 -6.23
C GLU A 218 -1.78 10.93 -7.49
N LEU A 219 -3.12 10.97 -7.51
CA LEU A 219 -3.88 10.67 -8.72
C LEU A 219 -3.58 11.66 -9.86
N GLY A 220 -3.18 12.90 -9.54
CA GLY A 220 -2.67 13.85 -10.52
C GLY A 220 -1.38 13.38 -11.17
N HIS A 221 -0.39 12.93 -10.37
CA HIS A 221 0.83 12.32 -10.89
C HIS A 221 0.53 11.10 -11.76
N SER A 222 -0.28 10.17 -11.24
CA SER A 222 -0.74 8.99 -11.96
C SER A 222 -1.37 9.35 -13.31
N PHE A 223 -2.29 10.32 -13.31
CA PHE A 223 -2.94 10.80 -14.52
C PHE A 223 -1.92 11.37 -15.52
N LEU A 224 -0.97 12.17 -15.06
CA LEU A 224 0.07 12.74 -15.92
C LEU A 224 0.95 11.67 -16.56
N TYR A 225 1.33 10.63 -15.82
CA TYR A 225 2.15 9.53 -16.34
C TYR A 225 1.41 8.71 -17.40
N HIS A 226 0.10 8.49 -17.24
CA HIS A 226 -0.73 7.88 -18.28
C HIS A 226 -0.86 8.75 -19.54
N HIS A 227 -0.68 10.06 -19.40
CA HIS A 227 -0.78 11.02 -20.49
C HIS A 227 0.58 11.70 -20.78
N TRP A 228 1.69 10.99 -20.56
CA TRP A 228 3.02 11.60 -20.56
C TRP A 228 3.37 12.33 -21.86
N ALA A 229 2.86 11.86 -23.00
CA ALA A 229 3.06 12.53 -24.30
C ALA A 229 2.53 13.97 -24.31
N TRP A 230 1.49 14.28 -23.54
CA TRP A 230 0.90 15.61 -23.43
C TRP A 230 1.88 16.65 -22.87
N THR A 231 2.82 16.22 -22.02
CA THR A 231 3.86 17.09 -21.44
C THR A 231 4.78 17.73 -22.49
N ARG A 232 4.85 17.13 -23.69
CA ARG A 232 5.67 17.61 -24.81
C ARG A 232 4.98 18.68 -25.65
N THR A 233 3.67 18.87 -25.46
CA THR A 233 2.91 19.86 -26.24
C THR A 233 3.28 21.28 -25.83
N GLY A 234 3.29 22.21 -26.79
CA GLY A 234 3.52 23.63 -26.49
C GLY A 234 2.50 24.20 -25.51
N ARG A 235 1.25 23.70 -25.54
CA ARG A 235 0.20 24.12 -24.61
C ARG A 235 0.49 23.73 -23.17
N PHE A 236 0.96 22.50 -22.93
CA PHE A 236 1.37 22.07 -21.59
C PHE A 236 2.58 22.85 -21.10
N ARG A 237 3.64 22.95 -21.93
CA ARG A 237 4.88 23.64 -21.56
C ARG A 237 4.67 25.11 -21.22
N ARG A 238 3.78 25.82 -21.93
CA ARG A 238 3.43 27.20 -21.58
C ARG A 238 2.72 27.32 -20.23
N ALA A 239 1.85 26.37 -19.91
CA ALA A 239 1.07 26.43 -18.68
C ALA A 239 1.84 25.98 -17.44
N PHE A 240 2.59 24.87 -17.53
CA PHE A 240 3.22 24.20 -16.38
C PHE A 240 4.75 24.20 -16.42
N GLY A 241 5.37 24.48 -17.57
CA GLY A 241 6.82 24.35 -17.75
C GLY A 241 7.25 22.99 -18.30
N GLU A 242 8.58 22.78 -18.36
CA GLU A 242 9.18 21.60 -18.98
C GLU A 242 9.55 20.54 -17.94
N VAL A 243 8.74 19.48 -17.83
CA VAL A 243 8.88 18.41 -16.83
C VAL A 243 10.19 17.62 -16.85
N ARG A 244 11.01 17.75 -17.90
CA ARG A 244 12.31 17.07 -18.06
C ARG A 244 13.51 17.91 -17.63
N LYS A 245 13.30 19.20 -17.39
CA LYS A 245 14.36 20.09 -16.94
C LYS A 245 14.54 19.91 -15.43
N ALA A 246 15.78 19.87 -14.96
CA ALA A 246 16.04 19.91 -13.53
C ALA A 246 15.67 21.31 -13.00
N TYR A 247 14.76 21.36 -12.02
CA TYR A 247 14.44 22.58 -11.27
C TYR A 247 15.15 22.50 -9.93
N ARG A 248 15.72 23.62 -9.45
CA ARG A 248 16.28 23.69 -8.10
C ARG A 248 15.11 23.61 -7.12
N VAL A 249 14.99 22.48 -6.44
CA VAL A 249 14.03 22.29 -5.36
C VAL A 249 14.64 22.98 -4.13
N ALA A 250 13.96 23.97 -3.57
CA ALA A 250 14.26 24.41 -2.21
C ALA A 250 13.82 23.30 -1.25
N ASP A 251 14.70 22.88 -0.35
CA ASP A 251 14.53 21.71 0.52
C ASP A 251 13.15 21.61 1.21
N GLU A 252 12.65 20.38 1.27
CA GLU A 252 11.60 19.85 2.14
C GLU A 252 10.53 20.84 2.66
N HIS A 253 9.68 21.33 1.76
CA HIS A 253 8.40 21.90 2.18
C HIS A 253 7.39 20.78 2.45
N TRP A 254 7.20 20.44 3.72
CA TRP A 254 6.07 19.64 4.20
C TRP A 254 4.74 20.14 3.60
N VAL A 255 4.00 19.25 2.93
CA VAL A 255 2.73 19.59 2.28
C VAL A 255 1.59 19.59 3.31
N ASP A 256 1.08 20.77 3.65
CA ASP A 256 -0.13 20.92 4.44
C ASP A 256 -1.37 20.78 3.53
N PHE A 257 -1.81 19.52 3.35
CA PHE A 257 -3.06 19.19 2.64
C PHE A 257 -4.33 19.54 3.44
N GLU A 258 -4.23 19.92 4.72
CA GLU A 258 -5.38 20.42 5.48
C GLU A 258 -5.79 21.81 5.00
N ARG A 259 -4.83 22.61 4.54
CA ARG A 259 -5.10 23.87 3.86
C ARG A 259 -5.77 23.61 2.51
N ARG A 260 -7.10 23.65 2.52
CA ARG A 260 -7.96 23.89 1.35
C ARG A 260 -7.68 25.25 0.65
N ARG A 261 -6.79 26.07 1.21
CA ARG A 261 -6.61 27.47 0.85
C ARG A 261 -5.49 27.56 -0.17
N ILE A 262 -5.83 28.19 -1.28
CA ILE A 262 -4.88 28.67 -2.27
C ILE A 262 -3.83 29.57 -1.59
N ALA A 263 -2.54 29.38 -1.88
CA ALA A 263 -1.47 30.21 -1.34
C ALA A 263 -1.69 31.69 -1.71
N THR A 264 -1.26 32.65 -0.91
CA THR A 264 -1.40 34.09 -1.22
C THR A 264 -0.11 34.71 -1.72
N THR A 265 1.04 34.11 -1.42
CA THR A 265 2.37 34.68 -1.67
C THR A 265 2.94 34.37 -3.05
N LEU A 266 2.50 33.29 -3.69
CA LEU A 266 2.94 32.90 -5.03
C LEU A 266 1.83 33.15 -6.03
N THR A 267 1.92 34.21 -6.82
CA THR A 267 0.83 34.65 -7.72
C THR A 267 0.50 33.64 -8.81
N ASP A 268 1.50 32.86 -9.26
CA ASP A 268 1.38 32.01 -10.45
C ASP A 268 1.12 30.53 -10.12
N TYR A 269 1.05 30.17 -8.84
CA TYR A 269 0.89 28.79 -8.37
C TYR A 269 -0.29 28.65 -7.42
N VAL A 270 -0.99 27.51 -7.43
CA VAL A 270 -2.13 27.27 -6.53
C VAL A 270 -1.72 27.06 -5.07
N SER A 271 -0.52 26.54 -4.84
CA SER A 271 0.07 26.29 -3.52
C SER A 271 1.58 26.56 -3.55
N ALA A 272 2.22 26.60 -2.37
CA ALA A 272 3.68 26.68 -2.29
C ALA A 272 4.35 25.43 -2.90
N TYR A 273 3.74 24.27 -2.66
CA TYR A 273 4.23 23.00 -3.18
C TYR A 273 4.18 22.93 -4.71
N ALA A 274 3.15 23.51 -5.33
CA ALA A 274 3.06 23.60 -6.80
C ALA A 274 4.26 24.32 -7.44
N ALA A 275 4.99 25.18 -6.72
CA ALA A 275 6.12 25.93 -7.28
C ALA A 275 7.45 25.15 -7.29
N THR A 276 7.49 23.94 -6.71
CA THR A 276 8.74 23.17 -6.58
C THR A 276 9.17 22.52 -7.90
N HIS A 277 8.22 22.04 -8.70
CA HIS A 277 8.48 21.36 -9.97
C HIS A 277 7.21 21.36 -10.86
N PRO A 278 7.33 21.40 -12.20
CA PRO A 278 6.18 21.31 -13.11
C PRO A 278 5.25 20.10 -12.90
N GLN A 279 5.79 18.96 -12.43
CA GLN A 279 4.95 17.81 -12.07
C GLN A 279 4.12 18.09 -10.82
N GLU A 280 4.69 18.73 -9.80
CA GLU A 280 3.95 19.12 -8.59
C GLU A 280 2.92 20.23 -8.87
N ASP A 281 3.26 21.18 -9.75
CA ASP A 281 2.32 22.19 -10.22
C ASP A 281 1.10 21.57 -10.90
N PHE A 282 1.34 20.58 -11.75
CA PHE A 282 0.29 19.81 -12.39
C PHE A 282 -0.55 19.04 -11.37
N ALA A 283 0.08 18.27 -10.48
CA ALA A 283 -0.61 17.43 -9.49
C ALA A 283 -1.47 18.27 -8.53
N GLU A 284 -0.96 19.41 -8.07
CA GLU A 284 -1.71 20.35 -7.25
C GLU A 284 -2.86 21.01 -8.03
N THR A 285 -2.61 21.44 -9.27
CA THR A 285 -3.67 21.98 -10.14
C THR A 285 -4.77 20.94 -10.37
N PHE A 286 -4.40 19.68 -10.63
CA PHE A 286 -5.31 18.57 -10.80
C PHE A 286 -6.14 18.34 -9.54
N ARG A 287 -5.50 18.31 -8.36
CA ARG A 287 -6.18 18.19 -7.06
C ARG A 287 -7.25 19.27 -6.88
N PHE A 288 -6.90 20.54 -7.08
CA PHE A 288 -7.86 21.65 -6.95
C PHE A 288 -8.97 21.57 -8.01
N TYR A 289 -8.62 21.28 -9.26
CA TYR A 289 -9.58 21.12 -10.36
C TYR A 289 -10.63 20.05 -10.02
N VAL A 290 -10.19 18.87 -9.59
CA VAL A 290 -11.08 17.75 -9.25
C VAL A 290 -11.88 18.04 -7.98
N ALA A 291 -11.24 18.53 -6.92
CA ALA A 291 -11.90 18.80 -5.64
C ALA A 291 -12.95 19.93 -5.73
N ARG A 292 -12.79 20.87 -6.66
CA ARG A 292 -13.64 22.06 -6.81
C ARG A 292 -14.35 22.12 -8.15
N ARG A 293 -14.40 21.02 -8.91
CA ARG A 293 -14.98 20.98 -10.26
C ARG A 293 -16.41 21.50 -10.36
N GLY A 294 -17.27 21.14 -9.40
CA GLY A 294 -18.66 21.60 -9.34
C GLY A 294 -18.82 23.05 -8.88
N ARG A 295 -17.73 23.71 -8.47
CA ARG A 295 -17.68 25.04 -7.87
C ARG A 295 -16.53 25.88 -8.45
N LEU A 296 -16.21 25.69 -9.74
CA LEU A 296 -15.11 26.42 -10.40
C LEU A 296 -15.30 27.94 -10.35
N ARG A 297 -16.56 28.43 -10.43
CA ARG A 297 -16.87 29.85 -10.28
C ARG A 297 -16.41 30.40 -8.93
N GLU A 298 -16.67 29.67 -7.83
CA GLU A 298 -16.18 30.06 -6.50
C GLU A 298 -14.65 30.03 -6.42
N LEU A 299 -14.03 29.01 -7.04
CA LEU A 299 -12.58 28.88 -7.07
C LEU A 299 -11.92 30.07 -7.78
N PHE A 300 -12.44 30.46 -8.95
CA PHE A 300 -11.94 31.60 -9.71
C PHE A 300 -12.22 32.93 -9.00
N ALA A 301 -13.35 33.07 -8.31
CA ALA A 301 -13.58 34.23 -7.43
C ALA A 301 -12.57 34.28 -6.27
N GLU A 302 -12.17 33.13 -5.73
CA GLU A 302 -11.09 33.04 -4.73
C GLU A 302 -9.73 33.44 -5.31
N PHE A 303 -9.40 33.02 -6.54
CA PHE A 303 -8.20 33.47 -7.24
C PHE A 303 -8.15 35.00 -7.40
N GLY A 304 -9.26 35.62 -7.81
CA GLY A 304 -9.35 37.08 -7.91
C GLY A 304 -9.13 37.78 -6.57
N ARG A 305 -9.81 37.32 -5.51
CA ARG A 305 -9.61 37.86 -4.14
C ARG A 305 -8.17 37.71 -3.65
N LYS A 306 -7.50 36.63 -4.04
CA LYS A 306 -6.10 36.34 -3.68
C LYS A 306 -5.08 36.90 -4.68
N ARG A 307 -5.51 37.73 -5.63
CA ARG A 307 -4.66 38.39 -6.64
C ARG A 307 -3.75 37.41 -7.39
N LYS A 308 -4.31 36.25 -7.78
CA LYS A 308 -3.59 35.28 -8.62
C LYS A 308 -3.35 35.82 -10.02
N GLY A 309 -2.19 35.50 -10.56
CA GLY A 309 -1.80 35.83 -11.92
C GLY A 309 -2.60 35.04 -12.95
N VAL A 310 -2.63 35.56 -14.18
CA VAL A 310 -3.20 34.90 -15.36
C VAL A 310 -2.71 33.45 -15.53
N PRO A 311 -1.42 33.11 -15.27
CA PRO A 311 -0.93 31.73 -15.42
C PRO A 311 -1.74 30.68 -14.65
N VAL A 312 -2.26 31.00 -13.46
CA VAL A 312 -3.09 30.06 -12.70
C VAL A 312 -4.39 29.73 -13.46
N TYR A 313 -5.05 30.73 -14.05
CA TYR A 313 -6.27 30.50 -14.82
C TYR A 313 -5.97 29.68 -16.08
N GLU A 314 -4.87 29.97 -16.75
CA GLU A 314 -4.43 29.22 -17.94
C GLU A 314 -4.21 27.73 -17.63
N LYS A 315 -3.54 27.40 -16.52
CA LYS A 315 -3.35 26.00 -16.08
C LYS A 315 -4.67 25.24 -15.96
N PHE A 316 -5.70 25.87 -15.37
CA PHE A 316 -7.02 25.26 -15.24
C PHE A 316 -7.73 25.11 -16.59
N LEU A 317 -7.61 26.08 -17.49
CA LEU A 317 -8.17 26.00 -18.84
C LEU A 317 -7.49 24.90 -19.67
N VAL A 318 -6.16 24.83 -19.62
CA VAL A 318 -5.37 23.79 -20.30
C VAL A 318 -5.75 22.39 -19.81
N LEU A 319 -5.84 22.19 -18.49
CA LEU A 319 -6.29 20.92 -17.91
C LEU A 319 -7.75 20.62 -18.28
N HIS A 320 -8.64 21.61 -18.21
CA HIS A 320 -10.05 21.43 -18.52
C HIS A 320 -10.27 20.94 -19.96
N ASP A 321 -9.61 21.59 -20.92
CA ASP A 321 -9.72 21.23 -22.33
C ASP A 321 -9.14 19.85 -22.61
N PHE A 322 -8.02 19.50 -21.98
CA PHE A 322 -7.45 18.17 -22.10
C PHE A 322 -8.39 17.10 -21.55
N VAL A 323 -8.95 17.30 -20.35
CA VAL A 323 -9.95 16.36 -19.78
C VAL A 323 -11.18 16.24 -20.68
N ARG A 324 -11.58 17.32 -21.37
CA ARG A 324 -12.69 17.27 -22.34
C ARG A 324 -12.33 16.53 -23.61
N SER A 325 -11.11 16.67 -24.14
CA SER A 325 -10.69 15.99 -25.38
C SER A 325 -10.63 14.48 -25.21
N LEU A 326 -10.26 13.99 -24.01
CA LEU A 326 -10.29 12.55 -23.69
C LEU A 326 -11.69 11.93 -23.76
N ARG A 327 -12.76 12.75 -23.71
CA ARG A 327 -14.16 12.27 -23.80
C ARG A 327 -14.60 11.95 -25.23
N GLY A 328 -13.72 12.12 -26.22
CA GLY A 328 -13.94 11.75 -27.62
C GLY A 328 -13.24 10.45 -28.06
N TRP A 329 -12.43 9.83 -27.19
CA TRP A 329 -11.88 8.49 -27.44
C TRP A 329 -12.93 7.44 -27.01
N ARG A 330 -13.49 6.75 -28.00
CA ARG A 330 -14.23 5.50 -27.80
C ARG A 330 -13.26 4.36 -27.62
#